data_AF-A0A6B2G5P7-F1
#
_entry.id   AF-A0A6B2G5P7-F1
#
_cell.length_a   1.000
_cell.length_b   1.000
_cell.length_c   1.000
_cell.angle_alpha   90.00
_cell.angle_beta   90.00
_cell.angle_gamma   90.00
#
_symmetry.space_group_name_H-M   'P 1'
#
loop_
_entity.id
_entity.type
_entity.pdbx_description
1 polymer ?
#
loop_
_entity_poly.entity_id
_entity_poly.type
_entity_poly.pdbx_seq_one_letter_code
_entity_poly.pdbx_strand_id
1 'polypeptide(L)'
;EGNSWFFTHANVGKIQIVSSTLNNFFNATFITVTSIRQTQEHLLDFITIDLSHLLTKTCKNSDYINWSLDRHQYGCFNGQELYHFRKTPGLLCGDRSLREKFIIKSNCTCTTSDYRCRFNYNL
;
A
#
# COMPACT_ATOMS: atom_id res chain seq x y z
N GLU A 1 -3.49 4.00 -6.03
CA GLU A 1 -3.48 4.89 -4.84
C GLU A 1 -4.78 5.71 -4.71
N GLY A 2 -5.96 5.16 -5.02
CA GLY A 2 -7.24 5.83 -4.76
C GLY A 2 -7.63 7.04 -5.63
N ASN A 3 -6.74 7.53 -6.50
CA ASN A 3 -7.02 8.68 -7.38
C ASN A 3 -8.05 8.40 -8.48
N SER A 4 -8.22 7.13 -8.87
CA SER A 4 -9.14 6.70 -9.92
C SER A 4 -9.72 5.33 -9.60
N TRP A 5 -10.99 5.11 -9.95
CA TRP A 5 -11.73 3.89 -9.67
C TRP A 5 -12.34 3.32 -10.94
N PHE A 6 -12.29 1.99 -11.08
CA PHE A 6 -12.93 1.25 -12.17
C PHE A 6 -13.93 0.28 -11.55
N PHE A 7 -15.13 0.23 -12.12
CA PHE A 7 -16.20 -0.64 -11.64
C PHE A 7 -16.45 -1.74 -12.67
N THR A 8 -16.63 -2.97 -12.19
CA THR A 8 -17.04 -4.11 -12.99
C THR A 8 -18.16 -4.86 -12.27
N HIS A 9 -19.06 -5.45 -13.03
CA HIS A 9 -20.18 -6.21 -12.49
C HIS A 9 -19.89 -7.70 -12.64
N ALA A 10 -19.97 -8.43 -11.53
CA ALA A 10 -19.98 -9.89 -11.53
C ALA A 10 -21.44 -10.38 -11.51
N ASN A 11 -21.80 -11.29 -12.42
CA ASN A 11 -23.14 -11.85 -12.47
C ASN A 11 -23.29 -13.01 -11.47
N VAL A 12 -23.29 -12.68 -10.17
CA VAL A 12 -23.33 -13.65 -9.05
C VAL A 12 -24.64 -13.62 -8.26
N GLY A 13 -25.67 -12.92 -8.78
CA GLY A 13 -26.96 -12.77 -8.11
C GLY A 13 -26.89 -11.88 -6.86
N LYS A 14 -27.92 -11.94 -6.00
CA LYS A 14 -27.95 -11.19 -4.73
C LYS A 14 -27.15 -11.95 -3.67
N ILE A 15 -26.04 -11.35 -3.26
CA ILE A 15 -25.17 -11.85 -2.19
C ILE A 15 -25.03 -10.78 -1.10
N GLN A 16 -24.81 -11.22 0.13
CA GLN A 16 -24.38 -10.36 1.24
C GLN A 16 -22.89 -10.58 1.47
N ILE A 17 -22.08 -9.54 1.25
CA ILE A 17 -20.64 -9.61 1.50
C ILE A 17 -20.40 -9.62 3.02
N VAL A 18 -19.62 -10.58 3.50
CA VAL A 18 -19.24 -10.73 4.91
C VAL A 18 -17.83 -10.19 5.14
N SER A 19 -16.88 -10.64 4.32
CA SER A 19 -15.48 -10.22 4.43
C SER A 19 -14.76 -10.33 3.09
N SER A 20 -13.60 -9.68 2.99
CA SER A 20 -12.68 -9.85 1.86
C SER A 20 -11.25 -10.02 2.37
N THR A 21 -10.49 -10.87 1.70
CA THR A 21 -9.08 -11.09 1.98
C THR A 21 -8.26 -10.85 0.72
N LEU A 22 -7.13 -10.18 0.87
CA LEU A 22 -6.15 -9.98 -0.19
C LEU A 22 -5.05 -11.03 -0.04
N ASN A 23 -4.89 -11.87 -1.05
CA ASN A 23 -3.82 -12.85 -1.12
C ASN A 23 -2.85 -12.41 -2.22
N ASN A 24 -1.64 -11.99 -1.81
CA ASN A 24 -0.63 -11.51 -2.73
C ASN A 24 0.57 -12.44 -2.75
N PHE A 25 0.84 -13.02 -3.92
CA PHE A 25 2.02 -13.83 -4.23
C PHE A 25 2.90 -13.08 -5.23
N PHE A 26 4.16 -13.49 -5.39
CA PHE A 26 5.15 -12.84 -6.27
C PHE A 26 4.63 -12.51 -7.69
N ASN A 27 3.80 -13.38 -8.26
CA ASN A 27 3.28 -13.24 -9.63
C ASN A 27 1.76 -13.18 -9.73
N ALA A 28 1.05 -13.29 -8.60
CA ALA A 28 -0.39 -13.44 -8.64
C ALA A 28 -1.05 -12.74 -7.45
N THR A 29 -2.10 -11.98 -7.74
CA THR A 29 -2.84 -11.23 -6.73
C THR A 29 -4.31 -11.63 -6.82
N PHE A 30 -4.85 -12.14 -5.73
CA PHE A 30 -6.23 -12.58 -5.64
C PHE A 30 -6.96 -11.85 -4.53
N ILE A 31 -8.22 -11.47 -4.80
CA ILE A 31 -9.15 -11.04 -3.75
C ILE A 31 -10.16 -12.17 -3.56
N THR A 32 -10.23 -12.72 -2.36
CA THR A 32 -11.27 -13.67 -2.00
C THR A 32 -12.33 -12.96 -1.18
N VAL A 33 -13.56 -12.97 -1.68
CA VAL A 33 -14.73 -12.40 -1.04
C VAL A 33 -15.54 -13.55 -0.44
N THR A 34 -15.73 -13.50 0.87
CA THR A 34 -16.66 -14.39 1.57
C THR A 34 -18.02 -13.73 1.59
N SER A 35 -19.03 -14.44 1.12
CA SER A 35 -20.39 -13.92 1.03
C SER A 35 -21.43 -14.95 1.42
N ILE A 36 -22.63 -14.49 1.76
CA ILE A 36 -23.78 -15.33 2.06
C ILE A 36 -24.79 -15.13 0.94
N ARG A 37 -25.21 -16.23 0.30
CA ARG A 37 -26.28 -16.21 -0.68
C ARG A 37 -27.64 -16.20 0.03
N GLN A 38 -28.52 -15.30 -0.39
CA GLN A 38 -29.88 -15.22 0.13
C GLN A 38 -30.77 -16.27 -0.54
N THR A 39 -30.58 -17.53 -0.16
CA THR A 39 -31.45 -18.68 -0.47
C THR A 39 -32.23 -19.12 0.77
N GLN A 40 -33.18 -20.06 0.64
CA GLN A 40 -33.93 -20.58 1.79
C GLN A 40 -33.03 -21.22 2.85
N GLU A 41 -31.92 -21.84 2.43
CA GLU A 41 -30.81 -22.18 3.30
C GLU A 41 -29.69 -21.15 3.07
N HIS A 42 -29.23 -20.47 4.12
CA HIS A 42 -28.13 -19.50 4.01
C HIS A 42 -26.83 -20.22 3.63
N LEU A 43 -26.48 -20.18 2.34
CA LEU A 43 -25.28 -20.82 1.83
C LEU A 43 -24.10 -19.85 1.84
N LEU A 44 -22.95 -20.35 2.28
CA LEU A 44 -21.71 -19.59 2.34
C LEU A 44 -20.93 -19.79 1.04
N ASP A 45 -20.65 -18.68 0.35
CA ASP A 45 -19.97 -18.63 -0.94
C ASP A 45 -18.60 -17.97 -0.81
N PHE A 46 -17.61 -18.56 -1.49
CA PHE A 46 -16.28 -18.00 -1.64
C PHE A 46 -16.05 -17.60 -3.10
N ILE A 47 -15.93 -16.31 -3.36
CA ILE A 47 -15.70 -15.76 -4.70
C ILE A 47 -14.26 -15.28 -4.78
N THR A 48 -13.46 -15.88 -5.65
CA THR A 48 -12.07 -15.46 -5.87
C THR A 48 -11.95 -14.69 -7.17
N ILE A 49 -11.41 -13.47 -7.08
CA ILE A 49 -11.14 -12.58 -8.22
C ILE A 49 -9.64 -12.58 -8.46
N ASP A 50 -9.23 -13.02 -9.65
CA ASP A 50 -7.83 -13.00 -10.09
C ASP A 50 -7.50 -11.65 -10.75
N LEU A 51 -6.57 -10.91 -10.14
CA LEU A 51 -6.08 -9.61 -10.62
C LEU A 51 -4.72 -9.73 -11.33
N SER A 52 -4.15 -10.92 -11.47
CA SER A 52 -2.81 -11.15 -12.04
C SER A 52 -2.70 -10.64 -13.48
N HIS A 53 -3.81 -10.68 -14.22
CA HIS A 53 -3.89 -10.18 -15.60
C HIS A 53 -4.02 -8.64 -15.71
N LEU A 54 -4.33 -7.93 -14.62
CA LEU A 54 -4.39 -6.46 -14.63
C LEU A 54 -3.02 -5.82 -14.50
N LEU A 55 -2.07 -6.49 -13.86
CA LEU A 55 -0.71 -6.01 -13.59
C LEU A 55 0.36 -6.84 -14.33
N THR A 56 0.10 -7.14 -15.62
CA THR A 56 0.97 -8.01 -16.44
C THR A 56 2.38 -7.46 -16.65
N LYS A 57 2.54 -6.14 -16.67
CA LYS A 57 3.84 -5.49 -16.83
C LYS A 57 4.53 -5.34 -15.48
N THR A 58 5.78 -5.76 -15.38
CA THR A 58 6.63 -5.45 -14.21
C THR A 58 7.13 -4.01 -14.31
N CYS A 59 7.09 -3.28 -13.19
CA CYS A 59 7.61 -1.91 -13.14
C CYS A 59 9.12 -1.89 -13.40
N LYS A 60 9.58 -0.89 -14.16
CA LYS A 60 11.00 -0.60 -14.42
C LYS A 60 11.51 0.46 -13.46
N ASN A 61 12.83 0.64 -13.36
CA ASN A 61 13.42 1.67 -12.51
C ASN A 61 12.90 3.09 -12.82
N SER A 62 12.58 3.39 -14.08
CA SER A 62 11.99 4.67 -14.51
C SER A 62 10.59 4.93 -13.96
N ASP A 63 9.91 3.89 -13.49
CA ASP A 63 8.53 3.97 -13.02
C ASP A 63 8.45 4.34 -11.54
N TYR A 64 9.59 4.58 -10.89
CA TYR A 64 9.70 4.97 -9.49
C TYR A 64 10.20 6.40 -9.34
N ILE A 65 9.69 7.08 -8.32
CA ILE A 65 10.14 8.40 -7.87
C ILE A 65 10.79 8.29 -6.50
N ASN A 66 11.71 9.21 -6.20
CA ASN A 66 12.18 9.39 -4.83
C ASN A 66 11.08 10.06 -4.03
N TRP A 67 10.62 9.40 -2.98
CA TRP A 67 9.65 9.95 -2.05
C TRP A 67 10.30 10.12 -0.68
N SER A 68 10.13 11.29 -0.09
CA SER A 68 10.63 11.67 1.23
C SER A 68 9.48 12.07 2.15
N LEU A 69 9.74 12.04 3.46
CA LEU A 69 8.80 12.50 4.47
C LEU A 69 8.82 14.03 4.53
N ASP A 70 7.78 14.71 4.05
CA ASP A 70 7.67 16.18 4.15
C ASP A 70 7.33 16.69 5.56
N ARG A 71 7.22 15.81 6.57
CA ARG A 71 6.51 16.11 7.82
C ARG A 71 7.33 16.75 8.95
N HIS A 72 8.61 16.99 8.77
CA HIS A 72 9.44 17.66 9.76
C HIS A 72 10.18 18.79 9.08
N GLN A 73 10.48 19.86 9.82
CA GLN A 73 11.25 20.99 9.30
C GLN A 73 12.40 20.47 8.41
N TYR A 74 12.30 20.75 7.10
CA TYR A 74 13.29 20.37 6.09
C TYR A 74 13.44 18.88 5.73
N GLY A 75 12.42 18.04 5.97
CA GLY A 75 12.43 16.63 5.54
C GLY A 75 13.29 15.70 6.40
N CYS A 76 13.59 16.12 7.63
CA CYS A 76 14.46 15.37 8.54
C CYS A 76 13.69 14.44 9.48
N PHE A 77 13.97 13.14 9.47
CA PHE A 77 13.38 12.15 10.37
C PHE A 77 14.46 11.56 11.29
N ASN A 78 14.33 11.76 12.60
CA ASN A 78 15.31 11.32 13.62
C ASN A 78 16.76 11.74 13.29
N GLY A 79 16.97 12.99 12.87
CA GLY A 79 18.29 13.51 12.51
C GLY A 79 18.81 13.05 11.15
N GLN A 80 18.01 12.35 10.33
CA GLN A 80 18.40 11.88 9.00
C GLN A 80 17.40 12.31 7.92
N GLU A 81 17.91 12.79 6.78
CA GLU A 81 17.13 12.95 5.57
C GLU A 81 17.05 11.58 4.88
N LEU A 82 15.84 11.04 4.77
CA LEU A 82 15.58 9.71 4.22
C LEU A 82 14.66 9.83 3.00
N TYR A 83 14.92 9.01 1.99
CA TYR A 83 13.98 8.79 0.90
C TYR A 83 13.82 7.29 0.65
N HIS A 84 12.72 6.90 0.03
CA HIS A 84 12.58 5.58 -0.55
C HIS A 84 12.05 5.70 -1.98
N PHE A 85 12.24 4.63 -2.75
CA PHE A 85 11.64 4.55 -4.08
C PHE A 85 10.16 4.23 -3.92
N ARG A 86 9.31 5.11 -4.42
CA ARG A 86 7.87 4.91 -4.49
C ARG A 86 7.47 4.79 -5.95
N LYS A 87 6.61 3.84 -6.27
CA LYS A 87 6.04 3.75 -7.62
C LYS A 87 5.30 5.04 -7.97
N THR A 88 5.51 5.54 -9.19
CA THR A 88 4.85 6.76 -9.66
C THR A 88 3.33 6.58 -9.61
N PRO A 89 2.58 7.52 -9.00
CA PRO A 89 1.14 7.44 -8.93
C PRO A 89 0.51 7.29 -10.31
N GLY A 90 -0.46 6.38 -10.44
CA GLY A 90 -1.21 6.16 -11.69
C GLY A 90 -0.60 5.17 -12.67
N LEU A 91 0.64 4.72 -12.49
CA LEU A 91 1.21 3.68 -13.36
C LEU A 91 0.58 2.30 -13.10
N LEU A 92 0.23 1.58 -14.17
CA LEU A 92 -0.36 0.24 -14.12
C LEU A 92 0.70 -0.83 -14.42
N CYS A 93 1.53 -1.13 -13.42
CA CYS A 93 2.53 -2.20 -13.43
C CYS A 93 2.62 -2.88 -12.07
N GLY A 94 2.99 -4.17 -12.02
CA GLY A 94 3.22 -4.90 -10.78
C GLY A 94 4.54 -4.50 -10.15
N ASP A 95 4.50 -4.08 -8.88
CA ASP A 95 5.71 -3.82 -8.10
C ASP A 95 6.27 -5.14 -7.60
N ARG A 96 7.37 -5.58 -8.21
CA ARG A 96 8.10 -6.80 -7.81
C ARG A 96 9.45 -6.47 -7.19
N SER A 97 9.68 -5.19 -6.89
CA SER A 97 10.95 -4.77 -6.33
C SER A 97 10.94 -4.97 -4.81
N LEU A 98 11.97 -5.61 -4.26
CA LEU A 98 12.19 -5.69 -2.80
C LEU A 98 12.75 -4.36 -2.25
N ARG A 99 12.43 -3.22 -2.88
CA ARG A 99 12.98 -1.89 -2.54
C ARG A 99 12.21 -1.23 -1.39
N GLU A 100 11.94 -2.00 -0.35
CA GLU A 100 11.22 -1.54 0.83
C GLU A 100 12.11 -0.76 1.81
N LYS A 101 13.41 -0.63 1.50
CA LYS A 101 14.39 0.01 2.38
C LYS A 101 14.46 1.51 2.11
N PHE A 102 14.39 2.28 3.20
CA PHE A 102 14.77 3.69 3.20
C PHE A 102 16.27 3.84 2.94
N ILE A 103 16.63 4.86 2.17
CA ILE A 103 18.01 5.25 1.86
C ILE A 103 18.31 6.54 2.59
N ILE A 104 19.43 6.55 3.31
CA ILE A 104 19.94 7.74 3.99
C ILE A 104 20.60 8.63 2.94
N LYS A 105 20.09 9.85 2.79
CA LYS A 105 20.68 10.87 1.93
C LYS A 105 21.77 11.66 2.66
N SER A 106 21.46 12.14 3.87
CA SER A 106 22.40 12.91 4.70
C SER A 106 21.93 12.99 6.15
N ASN A 107 22.84 13.36 7.06
CA ASN A 107 22.52 13.71 8.43
C ASN A 107 22.13 15.20 8.52
N CYS A 108 21.11 15.50 9.31
CA CYS A 108 20.65 16.87 9.57
C CYS A 108 21.39 17.48 10.75
N THR A 109 21.37 18.81 10.84
CA THR A 109 21.80 19.51 12.06
C THR A 109 20.75 19.36 13.15
N CYS A 110 21.19 19.05 14.38
CA CYS A 110 20.28 18.88 15.51
C CYS A 110 19.57 20.18 15.88
N THR A 111 18.28 20.08 16.17
CA THR A 111 17.39 21.13 16.65
C THR A 111 16.88 20.76 18.05
N THR A 112 16.23 21.70 18.75
CA THR A 112 15.64 21.41 20.07
C THR A 112 14.56 20.33 20.01
N SER A 113 13.85 20.20 18.88
CA SER A 113 12.85 19.14 18.66
C SER A 113 13.43 17.73 18.56
N ASP A 114 14.74 17.57 18.34
CA ASP A 114 15.39 16.26 18.28
C ASP A 114 15.66 15.67 19.67
N TYR A 115 15.52 16.46 20.73
CA TYR A 115 15.77 16.05 22.10
C TYR A 115 14.46 15.72 22.82
N ARG A 116 14.48 14.63 23.58
CA ARG A 116 13.39 14.30 24.51
C ARG A 116 13.62 14.97 25.85
N CYS A 117 12.54 15.35 26.53
CA CYS A 117 12.63 15.86 27.89
C CYS A 117 13.32 14.84 28.81
N ARG A 118 14.19 15.33 29.70
CA ARG A 118 14.81 14.50 30.74
C ARG A 118 13.78 14.20 31.84
N PHE A 119 14.03 13.18 32.65
CA PHE A 119 13.23 12.88 33.84
C PHE A 119 13.00 14.15 34.68
N ASN A 120 11.75 14.42 35.06
CA ASN A 120 11.24 15.62 35.75
C ASN A 120 11.20 16.93 34.94
N TYR A 121 11.31 16.88 33.61
CA TYR A 121 11.06 18.02 32.73
C TYR A 121 9.93 17.69 31.75
N ASN A 122 9.06 18.66 31.48
CA ASN A 122 7.95 18.57 30.52
C ASN A 122 8.00 19.77 29.56
N LEU A 123 7.42 19.61 28.36
CA LEU A 123 7.25 20.66 27.35
C LEU A 123 6.12 21.64 27.71
#